data_AF-A0A650A4Y4-F1
#
_entry.id   AF-A0A650A4Y4-F1
#
_cell.length_a   1.000
_cell.length_b   1.000
_cell.length_c   1.000
_cell.angle_alpha   90.00
_cell.angle_beta   90.00
_cell.angle_gamma   90.00
#
_symmetry.space_group_name_H-M   'P 1'
#
loop_
_entity.id
_entity.type
_entity.pdbx_description
1 polymer ?
#
loop_
_entity_poly.entity_id
_entity_poly.type
_entity_poly.pdbx_seq_one_letter_code
_entity_poly.pdbx_strand_id
1 'polypeptide(L)'
;MTDDDAYSGVVGAIPYAFRSTDSRLCRWYIVVGGLVGGLITLVFTLAVLSLVGGTVRTAGGMLTSSRAFYVLVGLCLVGPLLAPMLLVARSHRHGNDDTHYDRALAGTGFLFVCSIYFGLVASMPPTFQLNGETVSRPPAEGLFGPIVEFFYAIPEPAWPVVPATAAAIMIVVHRLYR
;
A
#
# COMPACT_ATOMS: atom_id res chain seq x y z
N MET A 1 -14.63 32.58 -14.24
CA MET A 1 -14.60 31.96 -12.89
C MET A 1 -15.85 31.12 -12.79
N THR A 2 -15.73 29.84 -13.09
CA THR A 2 -16.81 28.84 -13.03
C THR A 2 -16.30 27.69 -12.19
N ASP A 3 -17.11 27.28 -11.22
CA ASP A 3 -16.87 26.36 -10.10
C ASP A 3 -16.43 24.92 -10.43
N ASP A 4 -15.92 24.64 -11.65
CA ASP A 4 -15.54 23.28 -12.09
C ASP A 4 -14.12 22.85 -11.70
N ASP A 5 -13.25 23.77 -11.26
CA ASP A 5 -11.86 23.43 -10.88
C ASP A 5 -11.73 22.83 -9.47
N ALA A 6 -12.83 22.81 -8.69
CA ALA A 6 -12.83 22.32 -7.31
C ALA A 6 -13.01 20.79 -7.16
N TYR A 7 -13.25 20.07 -8.27
CA TYR A 7 -13.53 18.62 -8.23
C TYR A 7 -12.74 17.80 -9.26
N SER A 8 -11.50 18.18 -9.57
CA SER A 8 -10.57 17.23 -10.18
C SER A 8 -9.94 16.41 -9.06
N GLY A 9 -10.59 15.30 -8.71
CA GLY A 9 -10.27 14.44 -7.55
C GLY A 9 -8.86 13.82 -7.57
N VAL A 10 -8.67 12.74 -6.81
CA VAL A 10 -7.39 11.98 -6.71
C VAL A 10 -6.72 11.73 -8.07
N VAL A 11 -7.51 11.63 -9.14
CA VAL A 11 -7.08 11.41 -10.53
C VAL A 11 -6.40 12.65 -11.17
N GLY A 12 -6.76 13.87 -10.78
CA GLY A 12 -6.17 15.12 -11.27
C GLY A 12 -4.90 15.57 -10.54
N ALA A 13 -4.73 15.14 -9.29
CA ALA A 13 -3.53 15.46 -8.49
C ALA A 13 -2.27 14.75 -9.00
N ILE A 14 -2.41 13.55 -9.59
CA ILE A 14 -1.32 12.73 -10.12
C ILE A 14 -0.58 13.41 -11.30
N PRO A 15 -1.25 13.92 -12.36
CA PRO A 15 -0.56 14.60 -13.45
C PRO A 15 0.06 15.95 -13.05
N TYR A 16 -0.48 16.63 -12.02
CA TYR A 16 0.09 17.88 -11.51
C TYR A 16 1.41 17.64 -10.75
N ALA A 17 1.44 16.65 -9.84
CA ALA A 17 2.67 16.28 -9.11
C ALA A 17 3.79 15.78 -10.03
N PHE A 18 3.45 15.11 -11.14
CA PHE A 18 4.41 14.66 -12.13
C PHE A 18 5.07 15.81 -12.92
N ARG A 19 4.42 16.98 -12.94
CA ARG A 19 4.85 18.15 -13.71
C ARG A 19 5.59 19.18 -12.85
N SER A 20 5.40 19.18 -11.54
CA SER A 20 6.02 20.14 -10.62
C SER A 20 7.34 19.65 -10.00
N THR A 21 7.61 18.35 -9.97
CA THR A 21 8.78 17.79 -9.28
C THR A 21 10.00 17.59 -10.20
N ASP A 22 11.14 18.21 -9.85
CA ASP A 22 12.44 18.05 -10.54
C ASP A 22 13.20 16.75 -10.18
N SER A 23 12.80 16.06 -9.11
CA SER A 23 13.48 14.84 -8.64
C SER A 23 13.06 13.59 -9.42
N ARG A 24 14.00 13.00 -10.19
CA ARG A 24 13.79 11.74 -10.94
C ARG A 24 13.30 10.58 -10.06
N LEU A 25 13.68 10.56 -8.80
CA LEU A 25 13.32 9.51 -7.82
C LEU A 25 11.83 9.58 -7.45
N CYS A 26 11.33 10.79 -7.24
CA CYS A 26 9.91 11.03 -6.97
C CYS A 26 9.07 10.75 -8.23
N ARG A 27 9.58 11.12 -9.42
CA ARG A 27 8.91 10.83 -10.68
C ARG A 27 8.74 9.31 -10.93
N TRP A 28 9.79 8.52 -10.71
CA TRP A 28 9.70 7.06 -10.76
C TRP A 28 8.73 6.50 -9.73
N TYR A 29 8.74 7.04 -8.50
CA TYR A 29 7.80 6.63 -7.47
C TYR A 29 6.35 6.91 -7.85
N ILE A 30 6.03 8.06 -8.45
CA ILE A 30 4.67 8.38 -8.88
C ILE A 30 4.18 7.35 -9.91
N VAL A 31 5.02 6.95 -10.87
CA VAL A 31 4.64 5.91 -11.85
C VAL A 31 4.47 4.55 -11.16
N VAL A 32 5.49 4.10 -10.42
CA VAL A 32 5.50 2.76 -9.82
C VAL A 32 4.43 2.65 -8.74
N GLY A 33 4.38 3.60 -7.82
CA GLY A 33 3.37 3.69 -6.76
C GLY A 33 1.96 3.86 -7.32
N GLY A 34 1.79 4.65 -8.39
CA GLY A 34 0.51 4.79 -9.08
C GLY A 34 0.03 3.48 -9.70
N LEU A 35 0.94 2.76 -10.35
CA LEU A 35 0.66 1.45 -10.94
C LEU A 35 0.34 0.41 -9.86
N VAL A 36 1.16 0.33 -8.80
CA VAL A 36 0.92 -0.58 -7.66
C VAL A 36 -0.40 -0.25 -6.98
N GLY A 37 -0.71 1.03 -6.77
CA GLY A 37 -1.97 1.47 -6.16
C GLY A 37 -3.18 1.18 -7.03
N GLY A 38 -3.05 1.39 -8.34
CA GLY A 38 -4.07 0.97 -9.31
C GLY A 38 -4.30 -0.54 -9.26
N LEU A 39 -3.24 -1.34 -9.24
CA LEU A 39 -3.32 -2.80 -9.14
C LEU A 39 -3.99 -3.25 -7.84
N ILE A 40 -3.58 -2.71 -6.70
CA ILE A 40 -4.19 -3.02 -5.39
C ILE A 40 -5.68 -2.66 -5.40
N THR A 41 -6.02 -1.46 -5.89
CA THR A 41 -7.41 -1.00 -5.99
C THR A 41 -8.24 -1.92 -6.89
N LEU A 42 -7.69 -2.35 -8.02
CA LEU A 42 -8.33 -3.30 -8.93
C LEU A 42 -8.57 -4.65 -8.26
N VAL A 43 -7.56 -5.22 -7.59
CA VAL A 43 -7.67 -6.51 -6.87
C VAL A 43 -8.71 -6.42 -5.78
N PHE A 44 -8.72 -5.34 -4.97
CA PHE A 44 -9.74 -5.15 -3.94
C PHE A 44 -11.14 -4.97 -4.53
N THR A 45 -11.27 -4.26 -5.64
CA THR A 45 -12.54 -4.11 -6.36
C THR A 45 -13.05 -5.47 -6.83
N LEU A 46 -12.19 -6.28 -7.46
CA LEU A 46 -12.51 -7.65 -7.88
C LEU A 46 -12.88 -8.54 -6.70
N ALA A 47 -12.17 -8.43 -5.57
CA ALA A 47 -12.49 -9.16 -4.35
C ALA A 47 -13.89 -8.78 -3.81
N VAL A 48 -14.22 -7.49 -3.78
CA VAL A 48 -15.55 -7.00 -3.41
C VAL A 48 -16.62 -7.53 -4.38
N LEU A 49 -16.36 -7.50 -5.68
CA LEU A 49 -17.26 -8.07 -6.70
C LEU A 49 -17.47 -9.57 -6.51
N SER A 50 -16.40 -10.34 -6.26
CA SER A 50 -16.48 -11.78 -5.98
C SER A 50 -17.31 -12.07 -4.74
N LEU A 51 -17.15 -11.25 -3.70
CA LEU A 51 -17.86 -11.38 -2.45
C LEU A 51 -19.36 -11.07 -2.61
N VAL A 52 -19.70 -10.08 -3.45
CA VAL A 52 -21.09 -9.78 -3.85
C VAL A 52 -21.64 -10.89 -4.79
N GLY A 53 -20.82 -11.45 -5.67
CA GLY A 53 -21.21 -12.60 -6.49
C GLY A 53 -21.55 -13.83 -5.64
N GLY A 54 -20.79 -14.09 -4.57
CA GLY A 54 -21.04 -15.15 -3.60
C GLY A 54 -22.28 -14.94 -2.75
N THR A 55 -22.71 -13.69 -2.55
CA THR A 55 -23.93 -13.38 -1.77
C THR A 55 -25.23 -13.82 -2.41
N VAL A 56 -25.29 -13.91 -3.74
CA VAL A 56 -26.50 -14.33 -4.45
C VAL A 56 -26.89 -15.78 -4.08
N ARG A 57 -25.95 -16.56 -3.54
CA ARG A 57 -26.15 -17.98 -3.24
C ARG A 57 -26.35 -18.32 -1.75
N THR A 58 -26.15 -17.39 -0.82
CA THR A 58 -26.29 -17.66 0.63
C THR A 58 -26.85 -16.47 1.42
N ALA A 59 -28.12 -16.55 1.81
CA ALA A 59 -28.75 -15.63 2.75
C ALA A 59 -28.44 -16.09 4.19
N GLY A 60 -27.66 -15.31 4.97
CA GLY A 60 -27.39 -15.68 6.36
C GLY A 60 -26.41 -14.78 7.14
N GLY A 61 -26.95 -13.75 7.80
CA GLY A 61 -26.61 -13.28 9.17
C GLY A 61 -25.19 -12.85 9.57
N MET A 62 -24.16 -13.68 9.41
CA MET A 62 -22.82 -13.45 10.03
C MET A 62 -21.75 -12.93 9.05
N LEU A 63 -22.05 -12.90 7.75
CA LEU A 63 -21.09 -12.57 6.70
C LEU A 63 -20.91 -11.06 6.46
N THR A 64 -21.72 -10.20 7.07
CA THR A 64 -21.63 -8.73 6.90
C THR A 64 -20.39 -8.16 7.60
N SER A 65 -19.96 -8.75 8.72
CA SER A 65 -18.79 -8.29 9.48
C SER A 65 -17.47 -8.60 8.75
N SER A 66 -17.32 -9.81 8.19
CA SER A 66 -16.14 -10.15 7.38
C SER A 66 -16.05 -9.35 6.09
N ARG A 67 -17.19 -8.96 5.49
CA ARG A 67 -17.26 -8.09 4.31
C ARG A 67 -16.72 -6.69 4.56
N ALA A 68 -17.12 -6.06 5.66
CA ALA A 68 -16.62 -4.73 6.04
C ALA A 68 -15.12 -4.75 6.33
N PHE A 69 -14.60 -5.87 6.87
CA PHE A 69 -13.16 -6.05 7.12
C PHE A 69 -12.34 -5.98 5.84
N TYR A 70 -12.77 -6.60 4.73
CA TYR A 70 -12.07 -6.48 3.45
C TYR A 70 -11.99 -5.04 2.96
N VAL A 71 -13.08 -4.27 3.08
CA VAL A 71 -13.09 -2.85 2.69
C VAL A 71 -12.13 -2.04 3.57
N LEU A 72 -12.13 -2.29 4.88
CA LEU A 72 -11.23 -1.62 5.83
C LEU A 72 -9.75 -1.93 5.53
N VAL A 73 -9.42 -3.20 5.29
CA VAL A 73 -8.05 -3.61 4.93
C VAL A 73 -7.62 -2.99 3.61
N GLY A 74 -8.53 -2.98 2.61
CA GLY A 74 -8.28 -2.32 1.34
C GLY A 74 -8.00 -0.83 1.49
N LEU A 75 -8.80 -0.13 2.30
CA LEU A 75 -8.59 1.28 2.60
C LEU A 75 -7.28 1.52 3.36
N CYS A 76 -6.95 0.67 4.33
CA CYS A 76 -5.70 0.72 5.07
C CYS A 76 -4.46 0.45 4.21
N LEU A 77 -4.58 -0.34 3.13
CA LEU A 77 -3.50 -0.52 2.17
C LEU A 77 -3.41 0.64 1.18
N VAL A 78 -4.54 1.06 0.61
CA VAL A 78 -4.58 2.06 -0.46
C VAL A 78 -4.29 3.46 0.09
N GLY A 79 -4.77 3.79 1.29
CA GLY A 79 -4.60 5.11 1.91
C GLY A 79 -3.14 5.55 2.03
N PRO A 80 -2.28 4.80 2.77
CA PRO A 80 -0.86 5.13 2.92
C PRO A 80 -0.08 5.02 1.61
N LEU A 81 -0.57 4.25 0.65
CA LEU A 81 0.06 4.13 -0.66
C LEU A 81 -0.19 5.36 -1.54
N LEU A 82 -1.39 5.96 -1.45
CA LEU A 82 -1.74 7.21 -2.14
C LEU A 82 -1.26 8.45 -1.36
N ALA A 83 -1.09 8.36 -0.04
CA ALA A 83 -0.67 9.44 0.83
C ALA A 83 0.59 10.20 0.35
N PRO A 84 1.72 9.56 0.00
CA PRO A 84 2.92 10.27 -0.45
C PRO A 84 2.67 11.03 -1.75
N MET A 85 1.90 10.48 -2.70
CA MET A 85 1.55 11.20 -3.94
C MET A 85 0.68 12.44 -3.65
N LEU A 86 -0.32 12.31 -2.79
CA LEU A 86 -1.21 13.42 -2.44
C LEU A 86 -0.48 14.51 -1.62
N LEU A 87 0.46 14.11 -0.77
CA LEU A 87 1.25 15.03 0.05
C LEU A 87 2.28 15.81 -0.79
N VAL A 88 2.96 15.19 -1.76
CA VAL A 88 3.81 15.91 -2.73
C VAL A 88 2.98 16.92 -3.52
N ALA A 89 1.81 16.50 -4.04
CA ALA A 89 0.90 17.38 -4.77
C ALA A 89 0.43 18.57 -3.92
N ARG A 90 0.15 18.34 -2.64
CA ARG A 90 -0.27 19.40 -1.70
C ARG A 90 0.86 20.38 -1.37
N SER A 91 2.11 19.90 -1.23
CA SER A 91 3.28 20.74 -0.89
C SER A 91 3.58 21.77 -1.98
N HIS A 92 3.64 21.32 -3.24
CA HIS A 92 3.87 22.22 -4.39
C HIS A 92 2.73 23.22 -4.57
N ARG A 93 1.47 22.83 -4.28
CA ARG A 93 0.34 23.77 -4.30
C ARG A 93 0.49 24.90 -3.26
N HIS A 94 1.23 24.69 -2.17
CA HIS A 94 1.51 25.71 -1.16
C HIS A 94 2.85 26.43 -1.38
N GLY A 95 3.51 26.22 -2.54
CA GLY A 95 4.74 26.92 -2.93
C GLY A 95 6.01 26.46 -2.21
N ASN A 96 6.00 25.24 -1.66
CA ASN A 96 7.14 24.70 -0.92
C ASN A 96 7.87 23.66 -1.79
N ASP A 97 8.84 24.13 -2.57
CA ASP A 97 9.61 23.37 -3.56
C ASP A 97 10.92 22.81 -2.96
N ASP A 98 10.82 22.10 -1.82
CA ASP A 98 11.99 21.48 -1.19
C ASP A 98 12.28 20.08 -1.78
N THR A 99 13.40 19.99 -2.50
CA THR A 99 13.87 18.73 -3.11
C THR A 99 14.21 17.66 -2.07
N HIS A 100 14.62 18.04 -0.85
CA HIS A 100 14.90 17.08 0.24
C HIS A 100 13.62 16.46 0.78
N TYR A 101 12.55 17.25 0.94
CA TYR A 101 11.23 16.76 1.32
C TYR A 101 10.67 15.78 0.28
N ASP A 102 10.77 16.13 -1.01
CA ASP A 102 10.31 15.27 -2.11
C ASP A 102 11.02 13.92 -2.14
N ARG A 103 12.34 13.91 -1.92
CA ARG A 103 13.13 12.66 -1.87
C ARG A 103 12.80 11.83 -0.63
N ALA A 104 12.69 12.46 0.53
CA ALA A 104 12.35 11.78 1.77
C ALA A 104 10.97 11.10 1.65
N LEU A 105 9.99 11.82 1.11
CA LEU A 105 8.63 11.30 0.97
C LEU A 105 8.54 10.18 -0.08
N ALA A 106 9.20 10.33 -1.23
CA ALA A 106 9.32 9.26 -2.22
C ALA A 106 10.02 8.01 -1.65
N GLY A 107 11.07 8.20 -0.84
CA GLY A 107 11.77 7.13 -0.13
C GLY A 107 10.85 6.36 0.81
N THR A 108 10.03 7.07 1.60
CA THR A 108 9.04 6.43 2.48
C THR A 108 7.95 5.71 1.72
N GLY A 109 7.57 6.22 0.54
CA GLY A 109 6.64 5.56 -0.35
C GLY A 109 7.16 4.22 -0.87
N PHE A 110 8.42 4.17 -1.32
CA PHE A 110 9.07 2.90 -1.70
C PHE A 110 9.22 1.96 -0.51
N LEU A 111 9.59 2.47 0.66
CA LEU A 111 9.66 1.71 1.89
C LEU A 111 8.32 1.05 2.21
N PHE A 112 7.21 1.77 2.07
CA PHE A 112 5.87 1.21 2.26
C PHE A 112 5.57 0.08 1.27
N VAL A 113 5.90 0.24 -0.02
CA VAL A 113 5.72 -0.83 -1.02
C VAL A 113 6.56 -2.07 -0.67
N CYS A 114 7.84 -1.89 -0.35
CA CYS A 114 8.70 -2.99 0.10
C CYS A 114 8.13 -3.65 1.36
N SER A 115 7.57 -2.86 2.28
CA SER A 115 6.98 -3.35 3.50
C SER A 115 5.71 -4.17 3.27
N ILE A 116 4.90 -3.85 2.25
CA ILE A 116 3.77 -4.71 1.86
C ILE A 116 4.30 -6.07 1.41
N TYR A 117 5.34 -6.09 0.56
CA TYR A 117 5.96 -7.33 0.11
C TYR A 117 6.52 -8.15 1.27
N PHE A 118 7.26 -7.53 2.20
CA PHE A 118 7.78 -8.23 3.37
C PHE A 118 6.69 -8.65 4.35
N GLY A 119 5.58 -7.90 4.47
CA GLY A 119 4.41 -8.31 5.24
C GLY A 119 3.75 -9.57 4.65
N LEU A 120 3.66 -9.66 3.32
CA LEU A 120 3.20 -10.87 2.62
C LEU A 120 4.13 -12.06 2.89
N VAL A 121 5.45 -11.83 2.82
CA VAL A 121 6.43 -12.84 3.20
C VAL A 121 6.21 -13.24 4.66
N ALA A 122 6.13 -12.33 5.61
CA ALA A 122 5.90 -12.67 7.03
C ALA A 122 4.57 -13.44 7.27
N SER A 123 3.54 -13.21 6.45
CA SER A 123 2.22 -13.83 6.61
C SER A 123 2.14 -15.32 6.25
N MET A 124 3.14 -15.86 5.56
CA MET A 124 3.07 -17.23 5.04
C MET A 124 3.37 -18.26 6.14
N PRO A 125 2.45 -19.20 6.41
CA PRO A 125 2.58 -20.15 7.51
C PRO A 125 3.66 -21.21 7.22
N PRO A 126 4.17 -21.91 8.26
CA PRO A 126 5.19 -22.95 8.10
C PRO A 126 4.74 -24.09 7.17
N THR A 127 3.45 -24.42 7.21
CA THR A 127 2.82 -25.46 6.39
C THR A 127 1.49 -24.96 5.85
N PHE A 128 1.23 -25.16 4.56
CA PHE A 128 -0.03 -24.79 3.92
C PHE A 128 -0.50 -25.88 2.95
N GLN A 129 -1.80 -25.95 2.71
CA GLN A 129 -2.39 -26.89 1.76
C GLN A 129 -2.35 -26.28 0.36
N LEU A 130 -1.71 -26.95 -0.59
CA LEU A 130 -1.71 -26.57 -2.00
C LEU A 130 -2.17 -27.78 -2.82
N ASN A 131 -3.28 -27.66 -3.53
CA ASN A 131 -3.90 -28.77 -4.30
C ASN A 131 -4.22 -30.03 -3.48
N GLY A 132 -4.49 -29.90 -2.19
CA GLY A 132 -4.80 -31.03 -1.29
C GLY A 132 -3.57 -31.72 -0.70
N GLU A 133 -2.36 -31.29 -1.07
CA GLU A 133 -1.12 -31.72 -0.43
C GLU A 133 -0.63 -30.66 0.56
N THR A 134 -0.16 -31.12 1.73
CA THR A 134 0.46 -30.24 2.72
C THR A 134 1.89 -29.94 2.31
N VAL A 135 2.11 -28.74 1.81
CA VAL A 135 3.41 -28.25 1.38
C VAL A 135 4.03 -27.42 2.50
N SER A 136 5.28 -27.71 2.81
CA SER A 136 6.07 -26.90 3.74
C SER A 136 6.65 -25.69 3.03
N ARG A 137 6.71 -24.58 3.75
CA ARG A 137 7.32 -23.35 3.30
C ARG A 137 8.78 -23.58 2.87
N PRO A 138 9.23 -22.97 1.75
CA PRO A 138 10.62 -23.07 1.33
C PRO A 138 11.56 -22.47 2.39
N PRO A 139 12.72 -23.12 2.65
CA PRO A 139 13.71 -22.63 3.60
C PRO A 139 14.25 -21.26 3.17
N ALA A 140 14.67 -20.47 4.16
CA ALA A 140 15.25 -19.15 3.95
C ALA A 140 16.68 -19.28 3.40
N GLU A 141 16.81 -19.52 2.10
CA GLU A 141 18.09 -19.75 1.42
C GLU A 141 18.51 -18.57 0.52
N GLY A 142 19.82 -18.50 0.24
CA GLY A 142 20.41 -17.49 -0.65
C GLY A 142 20.80 -16.19 0.03
N LEU A 143 21.12 -15.17 -0.79
CA LEU A 143 21.67 -13.88 -0.34
C LEU A 143 20.75 -13.12 0.63
N PHE A 144 19.43 -13.31 0.51
CA PHE A 144 18.43 -12.67 1.36
C PHE A 144 17.92 -13.58 2.49
N GLY A 145 18.50 -14.78 2.67
CA GLY A 145 18.10 -15.76 3.68
C GLY A 145 17.94 -15.18 5.09
N PRO A 146 18.91 -14.40 5.63
CA PRO A 146 18.80 -13.84 6.97
C PRO A 146 17.61 -12.87 7.15
N ILE A 147 17.29 -12.10 6.11
CA ILE A 147 16.15 -11.16 6.13
C ILE A 147 14.85 -11.96 6.11
N VAL A 148 14.78 -12.99 5.28
CA VAL A 148 13.61 -13.87 5.17
C VAL A 148 13.38 -14.61 6.49
N GLU A 149 14.43 -15.15 7.10
CA GLU A 149 14.38 -15.82 8.41
C GLU A 149 13.91 -14.88 9.53
N PHE A 150 14.38 -13.64 9.54
CA PHE A 150 13.88 -12.62 10.47
C PHE A 150 12.37 -12.39 10.34
N PHE A 151 11.85 -12.30 9.11
CA PHE A 151 10.40 -12.18 8.88
C PHE A 151 9.64 -13.47 9.21
N TYR A 152 10.25 -14.64 9.06
CA TYR A 152 9.63 -15.94 9.40
C TYR A 152 9.53 -16.14 10.90
N ALA A 153 10.40 -15.50 11.69
CA ALA A 153 10.34 -15.53 13.15
C ALA A 153 9.18 -14.69 13.72
N ILE A 154 8.54 -13.84 12.91
CA ILE A 154 7.39 -13.05 13.34
C ILE A 154 6.19 -14.00 13.52
N PRO A 155 5.49 -13.95 14.67
CA PRO A 155 4.26 -14.72 14.87
C PRO A 155 3.24 -14.42 13.78
N GLU A 156 2.56 -15.45 13.25
CA GLU A 156 1.57 -15.30 12.17
C GLU A 156 0.58 -14.13 12.35
N PRO A 157 -0.05 -13.89 13.52
CA PRO A 157 -1.00 -12.78 13.66
C PRO A 157 -0.35 -11.39 13.64
N ALA A 158 0.98 -11.31 13.80
CA ALA A 158 1.72 -10.06 13.89
C ALA A 158 2.27 -9.56 12.54
N TRP A 159 2.04 -10.27 11.43
CA TRP A 159 2.45 -9.83 10.09
C TRP A 159 2.02 -8.38 9.72
N PRO A 160 0.85 -7.85 10.15
CA PRO A 160 0.45 -6.48 9.82
C PRO A 160 1.34 -5.40 10.45
N VAL A 161 2.14 -5.75 11.47
CA VAL A 161 3.09 -4.84 12.11
C VAL A 161 4.12 -4.33 11.10
N VAL A 162 4.49 -5.14 10.11
CA VAL A 162 5.47 -4.77 9.08
C VAL A 162 4.98 -3.55 8.28
N PRO A 163 3.87 -3.60 7.50
CA PRO A 163 3.35 -2.42 6.80
C PRO A 163 2.92 -1.29 7.74
N ALA A 164 2.46 -1.59 8.96
CA ALA A 164 2.11 -0.55 9.93
C ALA A 164 3.32 0.27 10.38
N THR A 165 4.47 -0.36 10.63
CA THR A 165 5.71 0.36 10.98
C THR A 165 6.20 1.25 9.85
N ALA A 166 6.10 0.78 8.59
CA ALA A 166 6.43 1.60 7.43
C ALA A 166 5.52 2.83 7.29
N ALA A 167 4.21 2.67 7.53
CA ALA A 167 3.28 3.79 7.56
C ALA A 167 3.58 4.77 8.71
N ALA A 168 3.96 4.27 9.88
CA ALA A 168 4.37 5.11 11.01
C ALA A 168 5.65 5.92 10.68
N ILE A 169 6.65 5.29 10.06
CA ILE A 169 7.87 5.97 9.58
C ILE A 169 7.50 7.08 8.59
N MET A 170 6.58 6.82 7.66
CA MET A 170 6.10 7.83 6.72
C MET A 170 5.48 9.04 7.43
N ILE A 171 4.64 8.81 8.45
CA ILE A 171 4.04 9.91 9.25
C ILE A 171 5.11 10.71 10.00
N VAL A 172 6.10 10.02 10.59
CA VAL A 172 7.20 10.66 11.32
C VAL A 172 8.05 11.52 10.39
N VAL A 173 8.44 10.99 9.23
CA VAL A 173 9.19 11.74 8.21
C VAL A 173 8.38 12.96 7.75
N HIS A 174 7.09 12.79 7.47
CA HIS A 174 6.23 13.91 7.10
C HIS A 174 6.19 15.00 8.19
N ARG A 175 6.16 14.62 9.47
CA ARG A 175 6.18 15.58 10.59
C ARG A 175 7.53 16.26 10.81
N LEU A 176 8.64 15.60 10.49
CA LEU A 176 9.98 16.16 10.70
C LEU A 176 10.36 17.22 9.66
N TYR A 177 9.85 17.10 8.44
CA TYR A 177 10.15 18.01 7.34
C TYR A 177 9.05 19.07 7.08
N ARG A 178 7.98 19.07 7.89
CA ARG A 178 6.91 20.09 7.85
C ARG A 178 7.14 21.14 8.91
#